data_AF-A0A3M6VC70-F1
#
_entry.id   AF-A0A3M6VC70-F1
#
_cell.length_a   1.000
_cell.length_b   1.000
_cell.length_c   1.000
_cell.angle_alpha   90.00
_cell.angle_beta   90.00
_cell.angle_gamma   90.00
#
_symmetry.space_group_name_H-M   'P 1'
#
loop_
_entity.id
_entity.type
_entity.pdbx_description
1 polymer ?
#
loop_
_entity_poly.entity_id
_entity_poly.type
_entity_poly.pdbx_seq_one_letter_code
_entity_poly.pdbx_strand_id
1 'polypeptide(L)'
;MLTNGPWQDMWQSWTETWNSASGVQFPTLDSSNGQWRRAVLAEPVKLMQLLQHFPFQHNLLNALSDEVLIAWTAAWRQDCMNQGLMEYRIRTTDHPTQVWLNDWKARTTSLSGSALLAPLIDNRNDWDKLRERGYGSDDLLRRCDVAKKAVLHGILSALSYTM
;
A
#
# COMPACT_ATOMS: atom_id res chain seq x y z
N MET A 1 -12.54 2.45 33.95
CA MET A 1 -12.07 1.59 32.86
C MET A 1 -12.85 1.99 31.62
N LEU A 2 -12.21 2.66 30.67
CA LEU A 2 -12.82 2.96 29.38
C LEU A 2 -12.88 1.64 28.63
N THR A 3 -14.06 1.03 28.55
CA THR A 3 -14.27 -0.11 27.67
C THR A 3 -14.01 0.40 26.26
N ASN A 4 -12.89 -0.03 25.69
CA ASN A 4 -12.70 0.03 24.26
C ASN A 4 -13.96 -0.59 23.61
N GLY A 5 -14.48 0.04 22.57
CA GLY A 5 -15.69 -0.46 21.92
C GLY A 5 -15.53 -1.90 21.40
N PRO A 6 -16.63 -2.58 21.04
CA PRO A 6 -16.63 -4.02 20.74
C PRO A 6 -15.71 -4.43 19.58
N TRP A 7 -15.36 -3.52 18.68
CA TRP A 7 -14.43 -3.81 17.59
C TRP A 7 -12.96 -3.74 18.04
N GLN A 8 -12.63 -2.88 19.00
CA GLN A 8 -11.29 -2.76 19.54
C GLN A 8 -10.86 -4.03 20.29
N ASP A 9 -11.73 -4.57 21.14
CA ASP A 9 -11.48 -5.83 21.86
C ASP A 9 -11.30 -6.99 20.88
N MET A 10 -12.08 -6.99 19.79
CA MET A 10 -11.98 -7.99 18.74
C MET A 10 -10.63 -7.93 18.01
N TRP A 11 -10.13 -6.73 17.68
CA TRP A 11 -8.80 -6.59 17.09
C TRP A 11 -7.71 -7.07 18.05
N GLN A 12 -7.82 -6.71 19.34
CA GLN A 12 -6.86 -7.09 20.37
C GLN A 12 -6.85 -8.61 20.65
N SER A 13 -7.93 -9.33 20.35
CA SER A 13 -8.01 -10.79 20.54
C SER A 13 -6.96 -11.58 19.75
N TRP A 14 -6.40 -11.01 18.67
CA TRP A 14 -5.37 -11.66 17.86
C TRP A 14 -3.95 -11.50 18.41
N THR A 15 -3.77 -10.77 19.52
CA THR A 15 -2.44 -10.48 20.10
C THR A 15 -1.63 -11.74 20.38
N GLU A 16 -2.23 -12.74 21.04
CA GLU A 16 -1.52 -13.97 21.41
C GLU A 16 -1.13 -14.81 20.18
N THR A 17 -2.06 -14.98 19.24
CA THR A 17 -1.82 -15.71 17.98
C THR A 17 -0.79 -15.00 17.10
N TRP A 18 -0.77 -13.67 17.11
CA TRP A 18 0.23 -12.91 16.39
C TRP A 18 1.63 -13.12 16.99
N ASN A 19 1.76 -12.88 18.31
CA ASN A 19 3.03 -12.90 19.01
C ASN A 19 3.67 -14.30 19.04
N SER A 20 2.87 -15.37 18.98
CA SER A 20 3.39 -16.75 18.89
C SER A 20 3.95 -17.08 17.51
N ALA A 21 3.54 -16.34 16.47
CA ALA A 21 3.87 -16.62 15.08
C ALA A 21 4.60 -15.46 14.38
N SER A 22 5.08 -14.47 15.11
CA SER A 22 5.87 -13.35 14.57
C SER A 22 6.92 -12.88 15.58
N GLY A 23 8.06 -12.37 15.08
CA GLY A 23 9.12 -11.78 15.90
C GLY A 23 8.86 -10.33 16.33
N VAL A 24 7.74 -9.72 15.90
CA VAL A 24 7.35 -8.36 16.25
C VAL A 24 6.07 -8.33 17.06
N GLN A 25 5.97 -7.37 17.99
CA GLN A 25 4.77 -7.18 18.80
C GLN A 25 3.56 -6.82 17.94
N PHE A 26 2.41 -7.42 18.26
CA PHE A 26 1.14 -7.09 17.62
C PHE A 26 0.80 -5.60 17.81
N PRO A 27 0.44 -4.88 16.73
CA PRO A 27 0.06 -3.48 16.83
C PRO A 27 -1.39 -3.34 17.32
N THR A 28 -1.54 -2.88 18.56
CA THR A 28 -2.83 -2.54 19.17
C THR A 28 -3.22 -1.09 18.89
N LEU A 29 -4.43 -0.69 19.26
CA LEU A 29 -4.86 0.70 19.10
C LEU A 29 -4.14 1.68 20.05
N ASP A 30 -3.62 1.17 21.17
CA ASP A 30 -2.78 1.95 22.08
C ASP A 30 -1.31 2.00 21.61
N SER A 31 -0.97 1.30 20.53
CA SER A 31 0.38 1.32 19.97
C SER A 31 0.67 2.65 19.27
N SER A 32 1.89 3.15 19.47
CA SER A 32 2.38 4.33 18.75
C SER A 32 2.49 4.08 17.24
N ASN A 33 2.51 5.16 16.44
CA ASN A 33 2.78 5.10 15.00
C ASN A 33 4.06 4.31 14.69
N GLY A 34 5.11 4.45 15.50
CA GLY A 34 6.37 3.73 15.31
C GLY A 34 6.23 2.22 15.50
N GLN A 35 5.41 1.77 16.45
CA GLN A 35 5.11 0.35 16.66
C GLN A 35 4.28 -0.22 15.51
N TRP A 36 3.24 0.51 15.08
CA TRP A 36 2.46 0.18 13.89
C TRP A 36 3.34 0.05 12.65
N ARG A 37 4.20 1.04 12.39
CA ARG A 37 5.15 1.03 11.27
C ARG A 37 6.07 -0.19 11.31
N ARG A 38 6.58 -0.54 12.49
CA ARG A 38 7.44 -1.73 12.64
C ARG A 38 6.69 -3.00 12.28
N ALA A 39 5.45 -3.15 12.75
CA ALA A 39 4.63 -4.32 12.46
C ALA A 39 4.27 -4.43 10.96
N VAL A 40 3.85 -3.33 10.32
CA VAL A 40 3.51 -3.33 8.89
C VAL A 40 4.72 -3.54 7.98
N LEU A 41 5.91 -3.11 8.39
CA LEU A 41 7.13 -3.35 7.61
C LEU A 41 7.66 -4.78 7.79
N ALA A 42 7.50 -5.35 8.99
CA ALA A 42 7.95 -6.71 9.26
C ALA A 42 7.01 -7.77 8.67
N GLU A 43 5.70 -7.55 8.75
CA GLU A 43 4.68 -8.56 8.47
C GLU A 43 3.47 -7.97 7.68
N PRO A 44 3.70 -7.30 6.54
CA PRO A 44 2.65 -6.58 5.81
C PRO A 44 1.52 -7.50 5.34
N VAL A 45 1.87 -8.70 4.87
CA VAL A 45 0.93 -9.70 4.32
C VAL A 45 0.05 -10.27 5.43
N LYS A 46 0.65 -10.61 6.58
CA LYS A 46 -0.08 -11.17 7.71
C LYS A 46 -1.08 -10.15 8.29
N LEU A 47 -0.67 -8.88 8.42
CA LEU A 47 -1.61 -7.82 8.83
C LEU A 47 -2.72 -7.62 7.81
N MET A 48 -2.42 -7.72 6.50
CA MET A 48 -3.45 -7.64 5.46
C MET A 48 -4.45 -8.77 5.61
N GLN A 49 -3.99 -10.00 5.82
CA GLN A 49 -4.88 -11.15 6.05
C GLN A 49 -5.75 -10.95 7.29
N LEU A 50 -5.20 -10.42 8.38
CA LEU A 50 -6.00 -10.08 9.56
C LEU A 50 -7.04 -9.00 9.24
N LEU A 51 -6.65 -7.94 8.54
CA LEU A 51 -7.56 -6.89 8.10
C LEU A 51 -8.69 -7.46 7.22
N GLN A 52 -8.41 -8.39 6.30
CA GLN A 52 -9.41 -9.04 5.45
C GLN A 52 -10.47 -9.79 6.26
N HIS A 53 -10.05 -10.50 7.32
CA HIS A 53 -10.96 -11.24 8.19
C HIS A 53 -11.62 -10.36 9.26
N PHE A 54 -11.20 -9.10 9.39
CA PHE A 54 -11.71 -8.20 10.40
C PHE A 54 -13.02 -7.56 9.93
N PRO A 55 -14.16 -7.75 10.64
CA PRO A 55 -15.45 -7.21 10.20
C PRO A 55 -15.54 -5.68 10.26
N PHE A 56 -14.68 -5.02 11.04
CA PHE A 56 -14.68 -3.57 11.24
C PHE A 56 -13.49 -2.88 10.55
N GLN A 57 -13.16 -3.29 9.33
CA GLN A 57 -12.00 -2.78 8.56
C GLN A 57 -11.97 -1.26 8.53
N HIS A 58 -13.10 -0.62 8.22
CA HIS A 58 -13.18 0.84 8.13
C HIS A 58 -12.90 1.52 9.47
N ASN A 59 -13.36 0.96 10.59
CA ASN A 59 -13.08 1.53 11.92
C ASN A 59 -11.59 1.47 12.24
N LEU A 60 -10.94 0.34 11.94
CA LEU A 60 -9.50 0.20 12.14
C LEU A 60 -8.73 1.17 11.24
N LEU A 61 -9.00 1.18 9.94
CA LEU A 61 -8.30 2.05 9.00
C LEU A 61 -8.47 3.53 9.34
N ASN A 62 -9.66 3.96 9.77
CA ASN A 62 -9.92 5.32 10.23
C ASN A 62 -9.21 5.69 11.54
N ALA A 63 -8.80 4.71 12.35
CA ALA A 63 -8.07 4.94 13.59
C ALA A 63 -6.55 5.08 13.38
N LEU A 64 -6.04 4.68 12.21
CA LEU A 64 -4.61 4.74 11.89
C LEU A 64 -4.24 6.11 11.32
N SER A 65 -3.00 6.53 11.59
CA SER A 65 -2.45 7.73 10.98
C SER A 65 -2.08 7.49 9.51
N ASP A 66 -2.11 8.57 8.71
CA ASP A 66 -1.67 8.54 7.31
C ASP A 66 -0.28 7.94 7.16
N GLU A 67 0.64 8.21 8.10
CA GLU A 67 2.00 7.68 8.09
C GLU A 67 2.03 6.15 8.12
N VAL A 68 1.20 5.53 8.96
CA VAL A 68 1.07 4.07 9.07
C VAL A 68 0.45 3.50 7.79
N LEU A 69 -0.61 4.13 7.29
CA LEU A 69 -1.30 3.71 6.07
C LEU A 69 -0.38 3.80 4.84
N ILE A 70 0.44 4.85 4.74
CA ILE A 70 1.48 5.01 3.72
C ILE A 70 2.49 3.87 3.83
N ALA A 71 3.01 3.60 5.03
CA ALA A 71 4.00 2.54 5.22
C ALA A 71 3.43 1.16 4.83
N TRP A 72 2.20 0.86 5.26
CA TRP A 72 1.56 -0.44 5.01
C TRP A 72 1.25 -0.66 3.52
N THR A 73 0.83 0.37 2.81
CA THR A 73 0.51 0.29 1.38
C THR A 73 1.71 0.47 0.45
N ALA A 74 2.93 0.71 0.97
CA ALA A 74 4.08 1.07 0.15
C ALA A 74 4.46 -0.02 -0.85
N ALA A 75 4.65 -1.26 -0.38
CA ALA A 75 5.01 -2.41 -1.23
C ALA A 75 3.93 -2.68 -2.29
N TRP A 76 2.66 -2.70 -1.89
CA TRP A 76 1.54 -2.89 -2.80
C TRP A 76 1.45 -1.81 -3.88
N ARG A 77 1.62 -0.54 -3.52
CA ARG A 77 1.61 0.55 -4.52
C ARG A 77 2.74 0.40 -5.52
N GLN A 78 3.90 -0.07 -5.07
CA GLN A 78 5.02 -0.38 -5.96
C GLN A 78 4.69 -1.54 -6.89
N ASP A 79 4.12 -2.63 -6.38
CA ASP A 79 3.78 -3.81 -7.18
C ASP A 79 2.67 -3.51 -8.19
N CYS A 80 1.58 -2.87 -7.75
CA CYS A 80 0.50 -2.43 -8.63
C CYS A 80 0.99 -1.44 -9.69
N MET A 81 1.87 -0.51 -9.34
CA MET A 81 2.46 0.41 -10.30
C MET A 81 3.30 -0.36 -11.33
N ASN A 82 4.21 -1.23 -10.88
CA ASN A 82 5.04 -2.03 -11.78
C ASN A 82 4.21 -2.90 -12.73
N GLN A 83 3.17 -3.56 -12.23
CA GLN A 83 2.27 -4.37 -13.04
C GLN A 83 1.52 -3.49 -14.05
N GLY A 84 0.88 -2.41 -13.60
CA GLY A 84 0.13 -1.51 -14.47
C GLY A 84 0.99 -0.87 -15.57
N LEU A 85 2.23 -0.48 -15.25
CA LEU A 85 3.18 0.02 -16.26
C LEU A 85 3.53 -1.06 -17.30
N MET A 86 3.67 -2.32 -16.88
CA MET A 86 3.97 -3.43 -17.79
C MET A 86 2.82 -3.77 -18.70
N GLU A 87 1.61 -3.84 -18.17
CA GLU A 87 0.42 -4.05 -18.97
C GLU A 87 0.20 -2.88 -19.94
N TYR A 88 0.37 -1.64 -19.48
CA TYR A 88 0.25 -0.49 -20.36
C TYR A 88 1.30 -0.51 -21.48
N ARG A 89 2.55 -0.86 -21.16
CA ARG A 89 3.63 -1.01 -22.14
C ARG A 89 3.33 -2.09 -23.18
N ILE A 90 2.67 -3.18 -22.80
CA ILE A 90 2.27 -4.25 -23.74
C ILE A 90 1.16 -3.77 -24.68
N ARG A 91 0.18 -3.02 -24.15
CA ARG A 91 -0.99 -2.55 -24.89
C ARG A 91 -0.69 -1.39 -25.84
N THR A 92 0.19 -0.48 -25.46
CA THR A 92 0.46 0.74 -26.24
C THR A 92 1.33 0.45 -27.46
N THR A 93 0.99 1.05 -28.60
CA THR A 93 1.80 1.02 -29.83
C THR A 93 2.66 2.27 -30.01
N ASP A 94 2.47 3.29 -29.15
CA ASP A 94 3.24 4.54 -29.19
C ASP A 94 4.67 4.31 -28.71
N HIS A 95 5.63 4.41 -29.63
CA HIS A 95 7.04 4.09 -29.36
C HIS A 95 7.68 5.01 -28.30
N PRO A 96 7.51 6.35 -28.32
CA PRO A 96 7.96 7.22 -27.24
C PRO A 96 7.43 6.81 -25.86
N THR A 97 6.15 6.44 -25.76
CA THR A 97 5.56 5.96 -24.50
C THR A 97 6.20 4.64 -24.07
N GLN A 98 6.43 3.68 -24.98
CA GLN A 98 7.10 2.42 -24.64
C GLN A 98 8.51 2.65 -24.09
N VAL A 99 9.30 3.54 -24.72
CA VAL A 99 10.66 3.88 -24.26
C VAL A 99 10.63 4.45 -22.85
N TRP A 100 9.75 5.42 -22.61
CA TRP A 100 9.59 6.03 -21.29
C TRP A 100 9.16 5.03 -20.21
N LEU A 101 8.20 4.15 -20.49
CA LEU A 101 7.76 3.12 -19.53
C LEU A 101 8.88 2.13 -19.18
N ASN A 102 9.68 1.72 -20.18
CA ASN A 102 10.83 0.83 -19.95
C ASN A 102 11.91 1.52 -19.11
N ASP A 103 12.19 2.80 -19.38
CA ASP A 103 13.16 3.61 -18.65
C ASP A 103 12.73 3.82 -17.19
N TRP A 104 11.46 4.18 -16.94
CA TRP A 104 10.95 4.30 -15.58
C TRP A 104 11.05 2.98 -14.80
N LYS A 105 10.67 1.86 -15.42
CA LYS A 105 10.85 0.52 -14.83
C LYS A 105 12.32 0.22 -14.53
N ALA A 106 13.24 0.55 -15.43
CA ALA A 106 14.67 0.31 -15.22
C ALA A 106 15.18 1.09 -14.00
N ARG A 107 14.82 2.37 -13.88
CA ARG A 107 15.17 3.21 -12.72
C ARG A 107 14.66 2.62 -11.41
N THR A 108 13.39 2.23 -11.34
CA THR A 108 12.80 1.69 -10.10
C THR A 108 13.35 0.31 -9.76
N THR A 109 13.55 -0.55 -10.76
CA THR A 109 14.13 -1.90 -10.54
C THR A 109 15.56 -1.80 -10.00
N SER A 110 16.38 -0.90 -10.55
CA SER A 110 17.79 -0.72 -10.16
C SER A 110 17.98 -0.28 -8.70
N LEU A 111 16.92 0.27 -8.08
CA LEU A 111 16.93 0.80 -6.72
C LEU A 111 16.00 0.02 -5.79
N SER A 112 15.59 -1.18 -6.20
CA SER A 112 14.82 -2.11 -5.35
C SER A 112 15.51 -2.31 -3.99
N GLY A 113 14.77 -2.13 -2.90
CA GLY A 113 15.30 -2.24 -1.53
C GLY A 113 16.09 -1.02 -1.03
N SER A 114 16.28 0.02 -1.84
CA SER A 114 16.92 1.28 -1.43
C SER A 114 15.89 2.28 -0.89
N ALA A 115 16.29 3.09 0.10
CA ALA A 115 15.51 4.24 0.56
C ALA A 115 15.24 5.28 -0.55
N LEU A 116 16.05 5.27 -1.62
CA LEU A 116 15.90 6.14 -2.79
C LEU A 116 14.79 5.70 -3.75
N LEU A 117 14.20 4.52 -3.53
CA LEU A 117 13.15 3.98 -4.38
C LEU A 117 11.84 4.77 -4.28
N ALA A 118 11.43 5.12 -3.06
CA ALA A 118 10.17 5.84 -2.84
C ALA A 118 10.11 7.18 -3.58
N PRO A 119 11.14 8.06 -3.54
CA PRO A 119 11.18 9.28 -4.34
C PRO A 119 11.07 9.07 -5.86
N LEU A 120 11.57 7.95 -6.39
CA LEU A 120 11.50 7.64 -7.82
C LEU A 120 10.16 7.06 -8.24
N ILE A 121 9.53 6.26 -7.37
CA ILE A 121 8.15 5.82 -7.52
C ILE A 121 7.22 7.03 -7.50
N ASP A 122 7.50 8.00 -6.64
CA ASP A 122 6.71 9.20 -6.44
C ASP A 122 7.10 10.36 -7.37
N ASN A 123 7.84 10.07 -8.44
CA ASN A 123 8.30 11.10 -9.37
C ASN A 123 7.11 11.80 -10.03
N ARG A 124 6.95 13.09 -9.73
CA ARG A 124 5.83 13.89 -10.21
C ARG A 124 5.75 13.94 -11.75
N ASN A 125 6.88 14.06 -12.44
CA ASN A 125 6.91 14.15 -13.90
C ASN A 125 6.41 12.86 -14.57
N ASP A 126 6.79 11.71 -14.02
CA ASP A 126 6.33 10.41 -14.52
C ASP A 126 4.82 10.21 -14.26
N TRP A 127 4.32 10.62 -13.09
CA TRP A 127 2.87 10.61 -12.81
C TRP A 127 2.07 11.61 -13.66
N ASP A 128 2.60 12.79 -13.94
CA ASP A 128 1.97 13.78 -14.82
C ASP A 128 1.82 13.21 -16.24
N LYS A 129 2.86 12.56 -16.77
CA LYS A 129 2.82 11.88 -18.07
C LYS A 129 1.80 10.73 -18.12
N LEU A 130 1.64 9.98 -17.03
CA LEU A 130 0.60 8.94 -16.92
C LEU A 130 -0.80 9.55 -16.97
N ARG A 131 -1.03 10.68 -16.29
CA ARG A 131 -2.32 11.39 -16.29
C ARG A 131 -2.72 11.85 -17.68
N GLU A 132 -1.78 12.50 -18.39
CA GLU A 132 -1.99 12.95 -19.78
C GLU A 132 -2.39 11.80 -20.71
N ARG A 133 -1.91 10.59 -20.41
CA ARG A 133 -2.16 9.37 -21.18
C ARG A 133 -3.32 8.52 -20.64
N GLY A 134 -4.11 9.06 -19.72
CA GLY A 134 -5.27 8.37 -19.14
C GLY A 134 -4.93 7.07 -18.42
N TYR A 135 -3.68 6.91 -17.95
CA TYR A 135 -3.16 5.70 -17.31
C TYR A 135 -3.23 4.44 -18.18
N GLY A 136 -3.30 4.58 -19.51
CA GLY A 136 -3.47 3.43 -20.39
C GLY A 136 -4.76 2.64 -20.14
N SER A 137 -5.82 3.34 -19.69
CA SER A 137 -7.12 2.79 -19.29
C SER A 137 -7.07 1.80 -18.11
N ASP A 138 -6.03 1.86 -17.28
CA ASP A 138 -5.88 1.03 -16.10
C ASP A 138 -6.38 1.75 -14.83
N ASP A 139 -7.51 1.29 -14.29
CA ASP A 139 -8.12 1.87 -13.10
C ASP A 139 -7.33 1.59 -11.81
N LEU A 140 -6.57 0.49 -11.76
CA LEU A 140 -5.73 0.17 -10.61
C LEU A 140 -4.51 1.09 -10.60
N LEU A 141 -3.83 1.27 -11.74
CA LEU A 141 -2.73 2.23 -11.90
C LEU A 141 -3.19 3.66 -11.57
N ARG A 142 -4.42 4.02 -11.96
CA ARG A 142 -5.04 5.30 -11.61
C ARG A 142 -5.29 5.47 -10.11
N ARG A 143 -5.51 4.39 -9.35
CA ARG A 143 -5.66 4.42 -7.87
C ARG A 143 -4.31 4.51 -7.15
N CYS A 144 -3.24 4.04 -7.78
CA CYS A 144 -1.88 4.13 -7.23
C CYS A 144 -1.22 5.51 -7.36
N ASP A 145 -1.87 6.47 -8.05
CA ASP A 145 -1.33 7.83 -8.24
C ASP A 145 -0.93 8.50 -6.92
N VAL A 146 0.30 9.03 -6.88
CA VAL A 146 0.87 9.80 -5.77
C VAL A 146 -0.06 10.94 -5.29
N ALA A 147 -0.78 11.58 -6.22
CA ALA A 147 -1.72 12.65 -5.89
C ALA A 147 -2.97 12.16 -5.13
N LYS A 148 -3.24 10.84 -5.16
CA LYS A 148 -4.35 10.18 -4.46
C LYS A 148 -3.91 9.48 -3.18
N LYS A 149 -2.68 9.69 -2.74
CA LYS A 149 -2.19 9.19 -1.44
C LYS A 149 -2.97 9.73 -0.24
N ALA A 150 -3.80 10.75 -0.38
CA ALA A 150 -4.74 11.13 0.68
C ALA A 150 -5.95 10.18 0.81
N VAL A 151 -6.16 9.28 -0.16
CA VAL A 151 -7.29 8.33 -0.21
C VAL A 151 -6.78 6.89 -0.02
N LEU A 152 -5.86 6.69 0.93
CA LEU A 152 -5.24 5.38 1.22
C LEU A 152 -6.25 4.32 1.68
N HIS A 153 -7.36 4.77 2.28
CA HIS A 153 -8.43 3.89 2.73
C HIS A 153 -9.05 3.13 1.55
N GLY A 154 -9.24 3.81 0.41
CA GLY A 154 -9.80 3.18 -0.79
C GLY A 154 -8.88 2.12 -1.40
N ILE A 155 -7.57 2.25 -1.22
CA ILE A 155 -6.58 1.25 -1.69
C ILE A 155 -6.62 0.03 -0.78
N LEU A 156 -6.56 0.20 0.54
CA LEU A 156 -6.62 -0.93 1.48
C LEU A 156 -7.96 -1.65 1.44
N SER A 157 -9.07 -0.92 1.32
CA SER A 157 -10.38 -1.53 1.13
C SER A 157 -10.48 -2.27 -0.20
N ALA A 158 -9.93 -1.74 -1.31
CA ALA A 158 -9.94 -2.50 -2.57
C ALA A 158 -9.12 -3.79 -2.46
N LEU A 159 -7.93 -3.71 -1.86
CA LEU A 159 -7.02 -4.84 -1.66
C LEU A 159 -7.57 -5.91 -0.73
N SER A 160 -8.34 -5.53 0.30
CA SER A 160 -8.97 -6.51 1.19
C SER A 160 -10.02 -7.38 0.48
N TYR A 161 -10.56 -6.94 -0.66
CA TYR A 161 -11.54 -7.69 -1.45
C TYR A 161 -10.94 -8.48 -2.64
N THR A 162 -9.66 -8.31 -3.00
CA THR A 162 -9.11 -8.87 -4.27
C THR A 162 -8.17 -10.07 -4.13
N MET A 163 -7.83 -10.52 -2.92
CA MET A 163 -7.10 -11.77 -2.64
C MET A 163 -8.01 -12.77 -1.92
#